data_AF-A0A485BFP4-F1
#
_entry.id   AF-A0A485BFP4-F1
#
_cell.length_a   1.000
_cell.length_b   1.000
_cell.length_c   1.000
_cell.angle_alpha   90.00
_cell.angle_beta   90.00
_cell.angle_gamma   90.00
#
_symmetry.space_group_name_H-M   'P 1'
#
loop_
_entity.id
_entity.type
_entity.pdbx_description
1 polymer ?
#
loop_
_entity_poly.entity_id
_entity_poly.type
_entity_poly.pdbx_seq_one_letter_code
_entity_poly.pdbx_strand_id
1 'polypeptide(L)'
;MSERVLWGDAPLCWQDVVRVAREKAALALSDSAWQRIAQGRSIVQHIIDSGQIAYGINTGLGALCNITLPEEQLGQLSRNTLLSHACGVGPLLDEAHTRAIMCAAIANYSHGKSGISCAIVEQLLAFLNLQITPQVPSQGSVGYLTHMAHIGLALMGIGDVSWQGQVVPAEQALAQAGLEPIAPGAKEGLSLVNGTPCMTGMACLALDDAARLLDWADVTGAMSFEALCGQAVAFDAEILALKASPGMQHCGLRLRQMLTDSPLLAASQGVRTQDALSLRSMPQVHGACRDQFAHAAGQVDVELNACTDNPLILGRWIAGEWSPRRIRTASRWLWPAICWRLRWPSSAPLPSGVWIGWLTRSSAACRRFGGKAGGEFRDDDCAVRRGLAVRGKQAAGAARGAR
;
A
#
# COMPACT_ATOMS: atom_id res chain seq x y z
N MET A 1 -0.37 10.09 26.23
CA MET A 1 -0.13 8.64 26.15
C MET A 1 -0.35 8.25 24.71
N SER A 2 0.65 7.67 24.03
CA SER A 2 0.45 7.19 22.66
C SER A 2 -0.65 6.12 22.69
N GLU A 3 -1.65 6.26 21.84
CA GLU A 3 -2.80 5.36 21.81
C GLU A 3 -2.32 3.96 21.40
N ARG A 4 -2.69 2.93 22.16
CA ARG A 4 -2.23 1.55 21.92
C ARG A 4 -3.16 0.87 20.92
N VAL A 5 -2.59 0.30 19.86
CA VAL A 5 -3.28 -0.60 18.92
C VAL A 5 -3.17 -2.04 19.44
N LEU A 6 -4.30 -2.72 19.56
CA LEU A 6 -4.38 -4.13 19.97
C LEU A 6 -5.00 -4.97 18.86
N TRP A 7 -4.27 -5.98 18.38
CA TRP A 7 -4.73 -6.86 17.31
C TRP A 7 -4.98 -8.30 17.76
N GLY A 8 -5.92 -8.96 17.07
CA GLY A 8 -6.10 -10.41 17.12
C GLY A 8 -7.51 -10.90 17.44
N ASP A 9 -8.37 -10.07 18.02
CA ASP A 9 -9.75 -10.42 18.38
C ASP A 9 -10.82 -9.67 17.56
N ALA A 10 -10.41 -8.72 16.71
CA ALA A 10 -11.26 -7.95 15.82
C ALA A 10 -10.63 -7.83 14.42
N PRO A 11 -11.43 -7.54 13.37
CA PRO A 11 -10.90 -7.26 12.04
C PRO A 11 -9.90 -6.09 12.08
N LEU A 12 -8.80 -6.26 11.37
CA LEU A 12 -7.76 -5.26 11.21
C LEU A 12 -8.20 -4.19 10.20
N CYS A 13 -7.75 -2.95 10.37
CA CYS A 13 -8.01 -1.86 9.42
C CYS A 13 -6.73 -1.11 9.05
N TRP A 14 -6.68 -0.55 7.84
CA TRP A 14 -5.51 0.18 7.34
C TRP A 14 -5.16 1.41 8.18
N GLN A 15 -6.14 2.02 8.87
CA GLN A 15 -5.91 3.17 9.74
C GLN A 15 -5.04 2.81 10.96
N ASP A 16 -5.19 1.60 11.52
CA ASP A 16 -4.31 1.15 12.60
C ASP A 16 -2.86 1.03 12.14
N VAL A 17 -2.64 0.54 10.91
CA VAL A 17 -1.31 0.49 10.30
C VAL A 17 -0.72 1.91 10.19
N VAL A 18 -1.52 2.89 9.78
CA VAL A 18 -1.10 4.31 9.68
C VAL A 18 -0.74 4.86 11.06
N ARG A 19 -1.56 4.62 12.08
CA ARG A 19 -1.30 5.06 13.46
C ARG A 19 0.02 4.50 13.97
N VAL A 20 0.31 3.22 13.73
CA VAL A 20 1.60 2.64 14.14
C VAL A 20 2.75 3.18 13.29
N ALA A 21 2.59 3.23 11.97
CA ALA A 21 3.66 3.57 11.05
C ALA A 21 4.05 5.06 11.08
N ARG A 22 3.08 5.98 11.05
CA ARG A 22 3.27 7.43 11.00
C ARG A 22 3.20 8.08 12.39
N GLU A 23 2.21 7.71 13.20
CA GLU A 23 1.95 8.35 14.51
C GLU A 23 2.70 7.66 15.66
N LYS A 24 3.40 6.56 15.38
CA LYS A 24 4.20 5.81 16.35
C LYS A 24 3.35 5.30 17.53
N ALA A 25 2.11 4.92 17.24
CA ALA A 25 1.25 4.16 18.14
C ALA A 25 1.94 2.85 18.55
N ALA A 26 1.80 2.46 19.82
CA ALA A 26 2.33 1.18 20.28
C ALA A 26 1.43 0.04 19.77
N LEU A 27 2.03 -1.01 19.20
CA LEU A 27 1.32 -2.19 18.73
C LEU A 27 1.48 -3.35 19.71
N ALA A 28 0.39 -4.04 19.99
CA ALA A 28 0.40 -5.30 20.74
C ALA A 28 -0.55 -6.33 20.12
N LEU A 29 -0.30 -7.60 20.41
CA LEU A 29 -1.17 -8.72 20.07
C LEU A 29 -1.92 -9.21 21.31
N SER A 30 -3.16 -9.64 21.11
CA SER A 30 -3.97 -10.35 22.10
C SER A 30 -3.40 -11.74 22.41
N ASP A 31 -3.78 -12.30 23.56
CA ASP A 31 -3.39 -13.66 23.96
C ASP A 31 -3.87 -14.70 22.94
N SER A 32 -5.05 -14.48 22.33
CA SER A 32 -5.59 -15.37 21.31
C SER A 32 -4.70 -15.39 20.05
N ALA A 33 -4.11 -14.27 19.66
CA ALA A 33 -3.17 -14.20 18.53
C ALA A 33 -1.87 -14.94 18.84
N TRP A 34 -1.31 -14.75 20.04
CA TRP A 34 -0.12 -15.48 20.48
C TRP A 34 -0.34 -16.99 20.50
N GLN A 35 -1.48 -17.46 21.02
CA GLN A 35 -1.85 -18.87 21.00
C GLN A 35 -1.91 -19.44 19.57
N ARG A 36 -2.46 -18.67 18.61
CA ARG A 36 -2.49 -19.08 17.20
C ARG A 36 -1.10 -19.19 16.60
N ILE A 37 -0.21 -18.23 16.86
CA ILE A 37 1.18 -18.24 16.38
C ILE A 37 1.92 -19.46 16.93
N ALA A 38 1.86 -19.67 18.25
CA ALA A 38 2.49 -20.81 18.92
C ALA A 38 1.97 -22.16 18.38
N GLN A 39 0.65 -22.26 18.15
CA GLN A 39 0.05 -23.44 17.53
C GLN A 39 0.60 -23.67 16.12
N GLY A 40 0.67 -22.64 15.28
CA GLY A 40 1.27 -22.75 13.95
C GLY A 40 2.71 -23.24 14.00
N ARG A 41 3.52 -22.72 14.92
CA ARG A 41 4.93 -23.12 15.10
C ARG A 41 5.07 -24.58 15.54
N SER A 42 4.25 -25.04 16.50
CA SER A 42 4.30 -26.43 16.97
C SER A 42 4.00 -27.45 15.87
N ILE A 43 3.14 -27.11 14.90
CA ILE A 43 2.88 -27.97 13.73
C ILE A 43 4.12 -28.08 12.84
N VAL A 44 4.84 -26.97 12.62
CA VAL A 44 6.11 -27.00 11.86
C VAL A 44 7.13 -27.91 12.56
N GLN A 45 7.26 -27.80 13.88
CA GLN A 45 8.18 -28.65 14.64
C GLN A 45 7.82 -30.13 14.51
N HIS A 46 6.54 -30.49 14.68
CA HIS A 46 6.10 -31.87 14.52
C HIS A 46 6.38 -32.46 13.14
N ILE A 47 6.29 -31.66 12.07
CA ILE A 47 6.59 -32.10 10.70
C ILE A 47 8.08 -32.41 10.53
N ILE A 48 8.95 -31.65 11.20
CA ILE A 48 10.39 -31.89 11.25
C ILE A 48 10.65 -33.17 12.03
N ASP A 49 10.13 -33.28 13.26
CA ASP A 49 10.34 -34.41 14.16
C ASP A 49 9.82 -35.73 13.56
N SER A 50 8.73 -35.69 12.80
CA SER A 50 8.15 -36.86 12.12
C SER A 50 8.84 -37.25 10.81
N GLY A 51 9.76 -36.43 10.30
CA GLY A 51 10.43 -36.64 9.02
C GLY A 51 9.52 -36.49 7.79
N GLN A 52 8.30 -35.94 7.95
CA GLN A 52 7.39 -35.74 6.83
C GLN A 52 7.93 -34.68 5.87
N ILE A 53 8.05 -35.01 4.58
CA ILE A 53 8.50 -34.05 3.56
C ILE A 53 7.45 -32.96 3.33
N ALA A 54 7.87 -31.71 3.44
CA ALA A 54 7.01 -30.53 3.38
C ALA A 54 7.74 -29.33 2.73
N TYR A 55 7.12 -28.77 1.68
CA TYR A 55 7.68 -27.67 0.90
C TYR A 55 8.09 -26.49 1.77
N GLY A 56 9.35 -26.05 1.65
CA GLY A 56 9.87 -24.87 2.35
C GLY A 56 9.98 -25.02 3.87
N ILE A 57 9.65 -26.19 4.42
CA ILE A 57 9.93 -26.57 5.80
C ILE A 57 11.23 -27.37 5.83
N ASN A 58 11.27 -28.52 5.16
CA ASN A 58 12.45 -29.39 5.05
C ASN A 58 12.87 -29.66 3.59
N THR A 59 12.35 -28.89 2.63
CA THR A 59 12.83 -28.90 1.24
C THR A 59 13.47 -27.57 0.86
N GLY A 60 14.23 -27.57 -0.23
CA GLY A 60 14.66 -26.34 -0.91
C GLY A 60 13.49 -25.50 -1.43
N LEU A 61 13.81 -24.27 -1.88
CA LEU A 61 12.85 -23.29 -2.38
C LEU A 61 12.93 -23.17 -3.91
N GLY A 62 11.83 -22.71 -4.52
CA GLY A 62 11.77 -22.49 -5.98
C GLY A 62 12.11 -23.74 -6.78
N ALA A 63 13.09 -23.64 -7.67
CA ALA A 63 13.56 -24.76 -8.50
C ALA A 63 14.16 -25.93 -7.69
N LEU A 64 14.53 -25.69 -6.43
CA LEU A 64 15.12 -26.69 -5.54
C LEU A 64 14.08 -27.39 -4.65
N CYS A 65 12.79 -27.27 -4.98
CA CYS A 65 11.68 -27.81 -4.18
C CYS A 65 11.68 -29.34 -4.00
N ASN A 66 12.40 -30.07 -4.87
CA ASN A 66 12.52 -31.53 -4.80
C ASN A 66 13.73 -32.01 -3.98
N ILE A 67 14.55 -31.10 -3.46
CA ILE A 67 15.72 -31.43 -2.62
C ILE A 67 15.28 -31.38 -1.17
N THR A 68 15.39 -32.51 -0.45
CA THR A 68 15.14 -32.58 0.99
C THR A 68 16.44 -32.25 1.73
N LEU A 69 16.33 -31.50 2.83
CA LEU A 69 17.45 -31.08 3.66
C LEU A 69 17.31 -31.68 5.06
N PRO A 70 18.43 -32.07 5.69
CA PRO A 70 18.41 -32.52 7.07
C PRO A 70 18.18 -31.33 8.02
N GLU A 71 17.70 -31.61 9.24
CA GLU A 71 17.25 -30.60 10.20
C GLU A 71 18.32 -29.54 10.51
N GLU A 72 19.58 -29.97 10.65
CA GLU A 72 20.70 -29.07 10.96
C GLU A 72 20.96 -28.01 9.88
N GLN A 73 20.48 -28.23 8.65
CA GLN A 73 20.64 -27.29 7.53
C GLN A 73 19.46 -26.32 7.40
N LEU A 74 18.34 -26.53 8.10
CA LEU A 74 17.13 -25.74 7.90
C LEU A 74 17.29 -24.29 8.37
N GLY A 75 18.02 -24.07 9.46
CA GLY A 75 18.37 -22.71 9.90
C GLY A 75 19.27 -21.99 8.90
N GLN A 76 20.27 -22.69 8.37
CA GLN A 76 21.15 -22.14 7.33
C GLN A 76 20.38 -21.80 6.04
N LEU A 77 19.43 -22.64 5.64
CA LEU A 77 18.54 -22.36 4.51
C LEU A 77 17.75 -21.06 4.75
N SER A 78 17.15 -20.90 5.93
CA SER A 78 16.40 -19.69 6.28
C SER A 78 17.28 -18.43 6.24
N ARG A 79 18.48 -18.49 6.83
CA ARG A 79 19.47 -17.41 6.76
C ARG A 79 19.86 -17.08 5.30
N ASN A 80 20.17 -18.09 4.51
CA ASN A 80 20.57 -17.90 3.11
C ASN A 80 19.42 -17.37 2.24
N THR A 81 18.18 -17.73 2.57
CA THR A 81 16.99 -17.19 1.91
C THR A 81 16.93 -15.68 2.09
N LEU A 82 17.13 -15.17 3.32
CA LEU A 82 17.17 -13.73 3.57
C LEU A 82 18.32 -13.05 2.82
N LEU A 83 19.54 -13.58 2.90
CA LEU A 83 20.70 -13.00 2.23
C LEU A 83 20.56 -12.95 0.71
N SER A 84 20.07 -14.03 0.09
CA SER A 84 19.92 -14.10 -1.37
C SER A 84 18.78 -13.21 -1.90
N HIS A 85 17.79 -12.89 -1.07
CA HIS A 85 16.62 -12.10 -1.47
C HIS A 85 16.74 -10.62 -1.09
N ALA A 86 17.74 -10.24 -0.28
CA ALA A 86 18.07 -8.86 0.05
C ALA A 86 18.80 -8.13 -1.11
N CYS A 87 18.26 -8.23 -2.32
CA CYS A 87 18.81 -7.69 -3.56
C CYS A 87 18.22 -6.33 -3.95
N GLY A 88 17.68 -5.60 -2.98
CA GLY A 88 17.05 -4.29 -3.20
C GLY A 88 18.06 -3.21 -3.60
N VAL A 89 17.61 -2.25 -4.41
CA VAL A 89 18.44 -1.14 -4.91
C VAL A 89 17.68 0.19 -4.84
N GLY A 90 18.36 1.28 -5.18
CA GLY A 90 17.78 2.61 -5.24
C GLY A 90 17.76 3.33 -3.88
N PRO A 91 17.05 4.46 -3.78
CA PRO A 91 16.93 5.19 -2.52
C PRO A 91 16.22 4.33 -1.47
N LEU A 92 16.49 4.62 -0.21
CA LEU A 92 15.86 3.92 0.92
C LEU A 92 14.37 4.30 1.01
N LEU A 93 13.55 3.37 1.49
CA LEU A 93 12.18 3.64 1.90
C LEU A 93 12.20 4.60 3.10
N ASP A 94 11.23 5.51 3.14
CA ASP A 94 10.99 6.32 4.34
C ASP A 94 10.64 5.41 5.53
N GLU A 95 10.95 5.85 6.75
CA GLU A 95 10.72 5.08 7.97
C GLU A 95 9.27 4.57 8.08
N ALA A 96 8.30 5.43 7.75
CA ALA A 96 6.88 5.07 7.80
C ALA A 96 6.58 3.87 6.89
N HIS A 97 7.16 3.79 5.69
CA HIS A 97 6.95 2.68 4.77
C HIS A 97 7.51 1.39 5.34
N THR A 98 8.76 1.38 5.81
CA THR A 98 9.35 0.19 6.44
C THR A 98 8.54 -0.26 7.66
N ARG A 99 8.08 0.67 8.50
CA ARG A 99 7.22 0.38 9.66
C ARG A 99 5.87 -0.20 9.24
N ALA A 100 5.25 0.33 8.20
CA ALA A 100 3.98 -0.20 7.68
C ALA A 100 4.15 -1.63 7.14
N ILE A 101 5.27 -1.95 6.50
CA ILE A 101 5.60 -3.30 6.05
C ILE A 101 5.72 -4.25 7.25
N MET A 102 6.44 -3.84 8.30
CA MET A 102 6.53 -4.63 9.55
C MET A 102 5.16 -4.84 10.20
N CYS A 103 4.31 -3.82 10.24
CA CYS A 103 2.94 -3.93 10.75
C CYS A 103 2.12 -4.95 9.96
N ALA A 104 2.11 -4.85 8.63
CA ALA A 104 1.39 -5.79 7.77
C ALA A 104 1.94 -7.22 7.88
N ALA A 105 3.24 -7.39 8.11
CA ALA A 105 3.83 -8.70 8.38
C ALA A 105 3.30 -9.30 9.69
N ILE A 106 3.28 -8.50 10.78
CA ILE A 106 2.71 -8.91 12.07
C ILE A 106 1.22 -9.26 11.94
N ALA A 107 0.45 -8.48 11.18
CA ALA A 107 -0.94 -8.79 10.85
C ALA A 107 -1.07 -10.19 10.21
N ASN A 108 -0.29 -10.47 9.16
CA ASN A 108 -0.27 -11.77 8.49
C ASN A 108 0.11 -12.92 9.47
N TYR A 109 1.11 -12.70 10.34
CA TYR A 109 1.53 -13.72 11.31
C TYR A 109 0.49 -13.95 12.43
N SER A 110 -0.27 -12.93 12.82
CA SER A 110 -1.28 -13.00 13.88
C SER A 110 -2.43 -13.99 13.60
N HIS A 111 -2.62 -14.38 12.34
CA HIS A 111 -3.56 -15.44 11.96
C HIS A 111 -3.07 -16.86 12.35
N GLY A 112 -1.78 -17.01 12.66
CA GLY A 112 -1.16 -18.27 13.09
C GLY A 112 -1.05 -19.33 11.98
N LYS A 113 -1.01 -18.92 10.71
CA LYS A 113 -0.94 -19.82 9.54
C LYS A 113 0.41 -19.84 8.85
N SER A 114 1.38 -19.06 9.33
CA SER A 114 2.75 -19.03 8.80
C SER A 114 3.67 -20.09 9.39
N GLY A 115 3.50 -20.47 10.66
CA GLY A 115 4.46 -21.35 11.35
C GLY A 115 5.78 -20.68 11.74
N ILE A 116 5.77 -19.34 11.77
CA ILE A 116 6.86 -18.52 12.32
C ILE A 116 6.86 -18.59 13.85
N SER A 117 8.02 -18.47 14.50
CA SER A 117 8.13 -18.46 15.95
C SER A 117 7.60 -17.16 16.57
N CYS A 118 7.20 -17.25 17.85
CA CYS A 118 6.83 -16.07 18.63
C CYS A 118 7.99 -15.08 18.75
N ALA A 119 9.23 -15.56 18.93
CA ALA A 119 10.41 -14.72 19.09
C ALA A 119 10.62 -13.72 17.94
N ILE A 120 10.39 -14.14 16.69
CA ILE A 120 10.49 -13.23 15.54
C ILE A 120 9.37 -12.17 15.57
N VAL A 121 8.14 -12.56 15.92
CA VAL A 121 7.01 -11.63 16.01
C VAL A 121 7.20 -10.65 17.18
N GLU A 122 7.71 -11.12 18.32
CA GLU A 122 8.07 -10.31 19.48
C GLU A 122 9.14 -9.27 19.11
N GLN A 123 10.16 -9.66 18.36
CA GLN A 123 11.20 -8.72 17.95
C GLN A 123 10.71 -7.70 16.92
N LEU A 124 9.83 -8.09 15.98
CA LEU A 124 9.16 -7.13 15.08
C LEU A 124 8.31 -6.11 15.86
N LEU A 125 7.58 -6.57 16.88
CA LEU A 125 6.84 -5.68 17.79
C LEU A 125 7.80 -4.76 18.56
N ALA A 126 8.92 -5.28 19.04
CA ALA A 126 9.95 -4.50 19.72
C ALA A 126 10.55 -3.43 18.79
N PHE A 127 10.86 -3.77 17.53
CA PHE A 127 11.33 -2.82 16.52
C PHE A 127 10.33 -1.68 16.31
N LEU A 128 9.04 -2.00 16.16
CA LEU A 128 7.99 -0.99 16.01
C LEU A 128 7.85 -0.09 17.24
N ASN A 129 7.82 -0.67 18.44
CA ASN A 129 7.55 0.02 19.69
C ASN A 129 8.76 0.82 20.21
N LEU A 130 9.98 0.33 19.97
CA LEU A 130 11.25 1.02 20.26
C LEU A 130 11.73 1.92 19.12
N GLN A 131 10.96 1.96 18.02
CA GLN A 131 11.22 2.77 16.82
C GLN A 131 12.56 2.43 16.14
N ILE A 132 13.00 1.18 16.22
CA ILE A 132 14.13 0.66 15.46
C ILE A 132 13.59 0.33 14.06
N THR A 133 14.04 1.07 13.05
CA THR A 133 13.48 0.95 11.68
C THR A 133 14.56 0.53 10.70
N PRO A 134 14.51 -0.68 10.12
CA PRO A 134 15.49 -1.14 9.15
C PRO A 134 15.65 -0.21 7.93
N GLN A 135 16.89 -0.06 7.45
CA GLN A 135 17.18 0.64 6.20
C GLN A 135 16.90 -0.29 5.02
N VAL A 136 15.83 -0.03 4.29
CA VAL A 136 15.34 -0.91 3.21
C VAL A 136 15.37 -0.15 1.88
N PRO A 137 16.08 -0.63 0.84
CA PRO A 137 16.02 -0.05 -0.49
C PRO A 137 14.61 -0.13 -1.10
N SER A 138 14.19 0.91 -1.83
CA SER A 138 12.82 1.07 -2.36
C SER A 138 12.53 0.29 -3.65
N GLN A 139 13.55 -0.21 -4.35
CA GLN A 139 13.40 -0.90 -5.63
C GLN A 139 13.95 -2.33 -5.58
N GLY A 140 13.56 -3.15 -6.58
CA GLY A 140 13.99 -4.54 -6.73
C GLY A 140 12.94 -5.56 -6.31
N SER A 141 11.98 -5.17 -5.46
CA SER A 141 10.84 -6.03 -5.13
C SER A 141 9.80 -6.05 -6.26
N VAL A 142 9.29 -7.24 -6.59
CA VAL A 142 8.14 -7.44 -7.49
C VAL A 142 6.81 -7.51 -6.72
N GLY A 143 6.75 -6.87 -5.55
CA GLY A 143 5.59 -6.86 -4.64
C GLY A 143 5.77 -7.71 -3.38
N TYR A 144 6.81 -8.54 -3.30
CA TYR A 144 7.16 -9.38 -2.15
C TYR A 144 8.67 -9.70 -2.16
N LEU A 145 9.15 -10.45 -1.16
CA LEU A 145 10.55 -10.88 -0.96
C LEU A 145 11.50 -9.81 -0.45
N THR A 146 11.91 -8.88 -1.32
CA THR A 146 13.12 -8.08 -1.11
C THR A 146 13.07 -7.17 0.11
N HIS A 147 11.97 -6.43 0.32
CA HIS A 147 11.86 -5.53 1.47
C HIS A 147 11.87 -6.28 2.81
N MET A 148 11.12 -7.39 2.89
CA MET A 148 11.11 -8.22 4.09
C MET A 148 12.41 -9.01 4.29
N ALA A 149 13.17 -9.30 3.22
CA ALA A 149 14.49 -9.88 3.35
C ALA A 149 15.44 -8.92 4.08
N HIS A 150 15.46 -7.64 3.70
CA HIS A 150 16.23 -6.61 4.40
C HIS A 150 15.78 -6.42 5.86
N ILE A 151 14.46 -6.41 6.12
CA ILE A 151 13.93 -6.36 7.50
C ILE A 151 14.37 -7.60 8.29
N GLY A 152 14.28 -8.80 7.70
CA GLY A 152 14.69 -10.05 8.33
C GLY A 152 16.19 -10.08 8.64
N LEU A 153 17.03 -9.52 7.78
CA LEU A 153 18.46 -9.36 8.06
C LEU A 153 18.70 -8.42 9.26
N ALA A 154 17.96 -7.31 9.36
CA ALA A 154 18.09 -6.39 10.50
C ALA A 154 17.70 -7.05 11.83
N LEU A 155 16.70 -7.94 11.84
CA LEU A 155 16.36 -8.76 13.03
C LEU A 155 17.54 -9.68 13.43
N MET A 156 18.32 -10.14 12.45
CA MET A 156 19.55 -10.94 12.68
C MET A 156 20.76 -10.07 13.04
N GLY A 157 20.60 -8.76 13.23
CA GLY A 157 21.70 -7.82 13.48
C GLY A 157 22.52 -7.46 12.24
N ILE A 158 22.05 -7.81 11.03
CA ILE A 158 22.76 -7.57 9.77
C ILE A 158 22.16 -6.36 9.05
N GLY A 159 23.02 -5.43 8.64
CA GLY A 159 22.61 -4.19 7.95
C GLY A 159 22.43 -3.03 8.91
N ASP A 160 21.84 -1.95 8.42
CA ASP A 160 21.67 -0.71 9.18
C ASP A 160 20.20 -0.45 9.53
N VAL A 161 19.99 0.26 10.64
CA VAL A 161 18.67 0.71 11.11
C VAL A 161 18.70 2.20 11.43
N SER A 162 17.60 2.91 11.20
CA SER A 162 17.36 4.20 11.84
C SER A 162 16.89 3.95 13.27
N TRP A 163 17.56 4.57 14.24
CA TRP A 163 17.17 4.54 15.64
C TRP A 163 17.64 5.81 16.35
N GLN A 164 16.74 6.42 17.15
CA GLN A 164 17.02 7.66 17.89
C GLN A 164 17.56 8.82 17.03
N GLY A 165 17.10 8.91 15.78
CA GLY A 165 17.48 9.97 14.84
C GLY A 165 18.85 9.77 14.18
N GLN A 166 19.46 8.59 14.32
CA GLN A 166 20.73 8.22 13.68
C GLN A 166 20.60 6.92 12.91
N VAL A 167 21.44 6.72 11.91
CA VAL A 167 21.61 5.42 11.25
C VAL A 167 22.76 4.69 11.93
N VAL A 168 22.48 3.50 12.46
CA VAL A 168 23.46 2.67 13.17
C VAL A 168 23.39 1.22 12.70
N PRO A 169 24.46 0.42 12.87
CA PRO A 169 24.40 -1.01 12.63
C PRO A 169 23.29 -1.68 13.45
N ALA A 170 22.55 -2.62 12.85
CA ALA A 170 21.44 -3.30 13.51
C ALA A 170 21.89 -4.08 14.76
N GLU A 171 23.05 -4.74 14.72
CA GLU A 171 23.68 -5.38 15.88
C GLU A 171 23.87 -4.42 17.07
N GLN A 172 24.34 -3.20 16.80
CA GLN A 172 24.51 -2.18 17.84
C GLN A 172 23.17 -1.75 18.42
N ALA A 173 22.15 -1.51 17.57
CA ALA A 173 20.82 -1.11 18.03
C ALA A 173 20.17 -2.21 18.89
N LEU A 174 20.30 -3.48 18.48
CA LEU A 174 19.82 -4.64 19.23
C LEU A 174 20.46 -4.69 20.63
N ALA A 175 21.79 -4.66 20.70
CA ALA A 175 22.51 -4.72 21.98
C ALA A 175 22.12 -3.57 22.92
N GLN A 176 22.02 -2.35 22.41
CA GLN A 176 21.64 -1.17 23.21
C GLN A 176 20.16 -1.19 23.63
N ALA A 177 19.29 -1.82 22.84
CA ALA A 177 17.88 -2.01 23.16
C ALA A 177 17.62 -3.21 24.10
N GLY A 178 18.65 -3.99 24.46
CA GLY A 178 18.50 -5.21 25.24
C GLY A 178 17.81 -6.33 24.48
N LEU A 179 17.98 -6.37 23.16
CA LEU A 179 17.44 -7.39 22.26
C LEU A 179 18.57 -8.26 21.72
N GLU A 180 18.32 -9.56 21.60
CA GLU A 180 19.27 -10.52 21.02
C GLU A 180 18.98 -10.73 19.52
N PRO A 181 19.99 -10.84 18.64
CA PRO A 181 19.80 -11.18 17.23
C PRO A 181 19.05 -12.51 17.05
N ILE A 182 18.07 -12.56 16.15
CA ILE A 182 17.37 -13.83 15.87
C ILE A 182 18.24 -14.80 15.07
N ALA A 183 18.11 -16.09 15.39
CA ALA A 183 18.59 -17.19 14.56
C ALA A 183 17.37 -17.90 13.93
N PRO A 184 17.02 -17.60 12.66
CA PRO A 184 15.83 -18.17 12.04
C PRO A 184 15.99 -19.68 11.82
N GLY A 185 15.03 -20.47 12.29
CA GLY A 185 14.95 -21.91 12.10
C GLY A 185 14.17 -22.30 10.84
N ALA A 186 13.71 -23.55 10.79
CA ALA A 186 12.96 -24.09 9.65
C ALA A 186 11.75 -23.23 9.26
N LYS A 187 11.58 -23.01 7.94
CA LYS A 187 10.56 -22.16 7.31
C LYS A 187 10.61 -20.66 7.65
N GLU A 188 11.36 -20.21 8.64
CA GLU A 188 11.26 -18.82 9.12
C GLU A 188 11.80 -17.80 8.12
N GLY A 189 12.90 -18.12 7.43
CA GLY A 189 13.41 -17.27 6.34
C GLY A 189 12.40 -17.15 5.19
N LEU A 190 11.72 -18.24 4.82
CA LEU A 190 10.63 -18.21 3.85
C LEU A 190 9.44 -17.39 4.37
N SER A 191 9.03 -17.57 5.63
CA SER A 191 7.89 -16.88 6.22
C SER A 191 8.09 -15.37 6.31
N LEU A 192 9.34 -14.92 6.50
CA LEU A 192 9.71 -13.51 6.47
C LEU A 192 9.55 -12.91 5.07
N VAL A 193 10.09 -13.56 4.04
CA VAL A 193 10.12 -12.97 2.68
C VAL A 193 8.78 -13.10 1.92
N ASN A 194 7.91 -13.99 2.33
CA ASN A 194 6.76 -14.42 1.54
C ASN A 194 5.44 -13.71 1.88
N GLY A 195 4.47 -13.82 0.98
CA GLY A 195 3.18 -13.13 1.09
C GLY A 195 3.19 -11.69 0.59
N THR A 196 2.15 -10.92 0.91
CA THR A 196 1.96 -9.54 0.44
C THR A 196 2.16 -8.43 1.48
N PRO A 197 2.79 -8.63 2.66
CA PRO A 197 2.84 -7.57 3.68
C PRO A 197 3.54 -6.29 3.18
N CYS A 198 4.53 -6.43 2.30
CA CYS A 198 5.23 -5.31 1.68
C CYS A 198 4.26 -4.34 0.99
N MET A 199 3.49 -4.85 0.03
CA MET A 199 2.55 -4.03 -0.74
C MET A 199 1.37 -3.57 0.11
N THR A 200 0.86 -4.42 1.00
CA THR A 200 -0.30 -4.11 1.85
C THR A 200 0.02 -2.99 2.82
N GLY A 201 1.19 -3.02 3.47
CA GLY A 201 1.66 -1.95 4.35
C GLY A 201 1.82 -0.62 3.60
N MET A 202 2.48 -0.64 2.43
CA MET A 202 2.62 0.57 1.61
C MET A 202 1.27 1.09 1.10
N ALA A 203 0.34 0.20 0.74
CA ALA A 203 -1.01 0.57 0.31
C ALA A 203 -1.81 1.27 1.44
N CYS A 204 -1.64 0.85 2.69
CA CYS A 204 -2.26 1.53 3.83
C CYS A 204 -1.82 3.01 3.92
N LEU A 205 -0.53 3.29 3.71
CA LEU A 205 -0.02 4.66 3.71
C LEU A 205 -0.48 5.46 2.48
N ALA A 206 -0.55 4.81 1.32
CA ALA A 206 -1.08 5.43 0.11
C ALA A 206 -2.56 5.79 0.24
N LEU A 207 -3.36 4.98 0.94
CA LEU A 207 -4.76 5.30 1.27
C LEU A 207 -4.85 6.53 2.17
N ASP A 208 -4.01 6.62 3.20
CA ASP A 208 -3.96 7.79 4.09
C ASP A 208 -3.60 9.08 3.34
N ASP A 209 -2.62 9.01 2.42
CA ASP A 209 -2.27 10.14 1.57
C ASP A 209 -3.41 10.50 0.60
N ALA A 210 -4.03 9.50 -0.03
CA ALA A 210 -5.15 9.71 -0.94
C ALA A 210 -6.37 10.31 -0.23
N ALA A 211 -6.67 9.89 1.00
CA ALA A 211 -7.75 10.44 1.82
C ALA A 211 -7.55 11.96 2.03
N ARG A 212 -6.34 12.37 2.42
CA ARG A 212 -5.98 13.80 2.56
C ARG A 212 -6.10 14.54 1.24
N LEU A 213 -5.63 13.95 0.13
CA LEU A 213 -5.70 14.58 -1.19
C LEU A 213 -7.14 14.78 -1.68
N LEU A 214 -8.05 13.85 -1.38
CA LEU A 214 -9.48 13.99 -1.69
C LEU A 214 -10.09 15.18 -0.94
N ASP A 215 -9.71 15.37 0.32
CA ASP A 215 -10.17 16.52 1.10
C ASP A 215 -9.60 17.84 0.57
N TRP A 216 -8.32 17.87 0.21
CA TRP A 216 -7.71 19.03 -0.46
C TRP A 216 -8.34 19.34 -1.82
N ALA A 217 -8.73 18.32 -2.59
CA ALA A 217 -9.42 18.51 -3.85
C ALA A 217 -10.74 19.27 -3.66
N ASP A 218 -11.53 18.91 -2.66
CA ASP A 218 -12.78 19.63 -2.35
C ASP A 218 -12.53 21.07 -1.92
N VAL A 219 -11.54 21.31 -1.03
CA VAL A 219 -11.20 22.66 -0.55
C VAL A 219 -10.72 23.55 -1.71
N THR A 220 -9.75 23.07 -2.49
CA THR A 220 -9.20 23.82 -3.62
C THR A 220 -10.23 24.01 -4.74
N GLY A 221 -11.13 23.03 -4.92
CA GLY A 221 -12.29 23.12 -5.79
C GLY A 221 -13.25 24.23 -5.37
N ALA A 222 -13.60 24.29 -4.09
CA ALA A 222 -14.45 25.36 -3.53
C ALA A 222 -13.80 26.75 -3.71
N MET A 223 -12.52 26.91 -3.36
CA MET A 223 -11.80 28.18 -3.57
C MET A 223 -11.79 28.61 -5.04
N SER A 224 -11.59 27.66 -5.96
CA SER A 224 -11.61 27.94 -7.40
C SER A 224 -13.00 28.31 -7.90
N PHE A 225 -14.03 27.64 -7.36
CA PHE A 225 -15.42 27.90 -7.69
C PHE A 225 -15.84 29.31 -7.24
N GLU A 226 -15.46 29.71 -6.02
CA GLU A 226 -15.71 31.05 -5.50
C GLU A 226 -14.96 32.12 -6.30
N ALA A 227 -13.65 31.96 -6.52
CA ALA A 227 -12.82 32.92 -7.25
C ALA A 227 -13.27 33.13 -8.71
N LEU A 228 -13.91 32.13 -9.31
CA LEU A 228 -14.47 32.20 -10.66
C LEU A 228 -15.92 32.66 -10.70
N CYS A 229 -16.53 33.01 -9.57
CA CYS A 229 -17.92 33.42 -9.48
C CYS A 229 -18.88 32.32 -9.99
N GLY A 230 -18.65 31.08 -9.52
CA GLY A 230 -19.43 29.90 -9.92
C GLY A 230 -20.92 30.02 -9.60
N GLN A 231 -21.74 29.31 -10.37
CA GLN A 231 -23.19 29.32 -10.24
C GLN A 231 -23.64 28.23 -9.26
N ALA A 232 -23.87 28.62 -8.01
CA ALA A 232 -24.16 27.71 -6.89
C ALA A 232 -25.37 26.78 -7.11
N VAL A 233 -26.29 27.13 -8.01
CA VAL A 233 -27.42 26.26 -8.44
C VAL A 233 -26.95 24.90 -8.97
N ALA A 234 -25.71 24.79 -9.47
CA ALA A 234 -25.13 23.50 -9.87
C ALA A 234 -24.99 22.51 -8.71
N PHE A 235 -24.88 23.01 -7.48
CA PHE A 235 -24.76 22.23 -6.25
C PHE A 235 -26.05 22.24 -5.43
N ASP A 236 -27.20 22.49 -6.07
CA ASP A 236 -28.50 22.44 -5.41
C ASP A 236 -28.71 21.09 -4.68
N ALA A 237 -29.21 21.16 -3.44
CA ALA A 237 -29.32 20.01 -2.57
C ALA A 237 -30.35 18.98 -3.09
N GLU A 238 -31.47 19.43 -3.64
CA GLU A 238 -32.50 18.55 -4.19
C GLU A 238 -31.99 17.87 -5.47
N ILE A 239 -31.30 18.61 -6.34
CA ILE A 239 -30.69 18.07 -7.57
C ILE A 239 -29.59 17.05 -7.25
N LEU A 240 -28.79 17.31 -6.21
CA LEU A 240 -27.77 16.36 -5.77
C LEU A 240 -28.41 15.11 -5.15
N ALA A 241 -29.43 15.26 -4.31
CA ALA A 241 -30.13 14.13 -3.67
C ALA A 241 -30.73 13.13 -4.67
N LEU A 242 -31.05 13.56 -5.90
CA LEU A 242 -31.50 12.67 -6.98
C LEU A 242 -30.43 11.69 -7.50
N LYS A 243 -29.17 11.77 -7.03
CA LYS A 243 -28.06 10.93 -7.49
C LYS A 243 -27.60 9.97 -6.39
N ALA A 244 -27.59 8.66 -6.68
CA ALA A 244 -27.37 7.64 -5.66
C ALA A 244 -25.93 7.49 -5.11
N SER A 245 -24.91 8.11 -5.75
CA SER A 245 -23.49 7.93 -5.36
C SER A 245 -23.20 8.53 -3.97
N PRO A 246 -22.73 7.71 -2.99
CA PRO A 246 -22.39 8.20 -1.65
C PRO A 246 -21.27 9.24 -1.66
N GLY A 247 -20.21 9.02 -2.44
CA GLY A 247 -19.12 9.96 -2.59
C GLY A 247 -19.59 11.29 -3.16
N MET A 248 -20.52 11.27 -4.12
CA MET A 248 -21.11 12.49 -4.68
C MET A 248 -21.95 13.25 -3.66
N GLN A 249 -22.75 12.56 -2.85
CA GLN A 249 -23.49 13.19 -1.74
C GLN A 249 -22.54 13.87 -0.76
N HIS A 250 -21.46 13.17 -0.40
CA HIS A 250 -20.44 13.69 0.51
C HIS A 250 -19.74 14.94 -0.04
N CYS A 251 -19.25 14.90 -1.29
CA CYS A 251 -18.63 16.07 -1.93
C CYS A 251 -19.62 17.23 -2.09
N GLY A 252 -20.85 16.93 -2.51
CA GLY A 252 -21.90 17.94 -2.67
C GLY A 252 -22.22 18.68 -1.37
N LEU A 253 -22.38 17.94 -0.26
CA LEU A 253 -22.59 18.53 1.06
C LEU A 253 -21.42 19.41 1.49
N ARG A 254 -20.18 18.91 1.36
CA ARG A 254 -18.97 19.64 1.75
C ARG A 254 -18.77 20.91 0.95
N LEU A 255 -18.90 20.86 -0.38
CA LEU A 255 -18.78 22.01 -1.25
C LEU A 255 -19.80 23.09 -0.90
N ARG A 256 -21.07 22.70 -0.68
CA ARG A 256 -22.10 23.64 -0.23
C ARG A 256 -21.74 24.28 1.11
N GLN A 257 -21.30 23.49 2.09
CA GLN A 257 -20.92 24.00 3.41
C GLN A 257 -19.77 25.01 3.31
N MET A 258 -18.73 24.70 2.52
CA MET A 258 -17.57 25.59 2.34
C MET A 258 -17.91 26.88 1.59
N LEU A 259 -18.92 26.84 0.70
CA LEU A 259 -19.36 27.98 -0.12
C LEU A 259 -20.53 28.76 0.48
N THR A 260 -21.00 28.35 1.66
CA THR A 260 -22.13 29.00 2.34
C THR A 260 -21.76 30.44 2.68
N ASP A 261 -22.71 31.36 2.50
CA ASP A 261 -22.58 32.80 2.80
C ASP A 261 -21.46 33.55 2.05
N SER A 262 -20.99 33.01 0.92
CA SER A 262 -20.02 33.71 0.07
C SER A 262 -20.62 34.98 -0.57
N PRO A 263 -20.09 36.19 -0.26
CA PRO A 263 -20.58 37.43 -0.87
C PRO A 263 -20.26 37.51 -2.37
N LEU A 264 -19.17 36.86 -2.81
CA LEU A 264 -18.78 36.80 -4.22
C LEU A 264 -19.78 35.97 -5.04
N LEU A 265 -20.22 34.84 -4.50
CA LEU A 265 -21.23 34.01 -5.15
C LEU A 265 -22.61 34.68 -5.12
N ALA A 266 -22.97 35.35 -4.03
CA ALA A 266 -24.22 36.11 -3.95
C ALA A 266 -24.27 37.25 -4.98
N ALA A 267 -23.18 38.01 -5.13
CA ALA A 267 -23.11 39.11 -6.10
C ALA A 267 -23.06 38.66 -7.56
N SER A 268 -22.71 37.40 -7.81
CA SER A 268 -22.55 36.83 -9.16
C SER A 268 -23.63 35.81 -9.54
N GLN A 269 -24.69 35.72 -8.75
CA GLN A 269 -25.81 34.83 -9.06
C GLN A 269 -26.47 35.22 -10.38
N GLY A 270 -26.60 34.26 -11.30
CA GLY A 270 -27.29 34.46 -12.57
C GLY A 270 -26.48 35.16 -13.65
N VAL A 271 -25.20 35.48 -13.42
CA VAL A 271 -24.33 36.09 -14.46
C VAL A 271 -24.13 35.16 -15.67
N ARG A 272 -24.38 33.86 -15.51
CA ARG A 272 -24.43 32.87 -16.58
C ARG A 272 -25.36 31.72 -16.23
N THR A 273 -25.91 31.06 -17.25
CA THR A 273 -26.86 29.94 -17.07
C THR A 273 -26.19 28.71 -16.44
N GLN A 274 -24.96 28.38 -16.86
CA GLN A 274 -24.20 27.25 -16.35
C GLN A 274 -22.70 27.55 -16.41
N ASP A 275 -21.94 27.02 -15.46
CA ASP A 275 -20.48 27.00 -15.55
C ASP A 275 -19.96 25.93 -16.51
N ALA A 276 -18.68 26.01 -16.84
CA ALA A 276 -17.94 24.92 -17.46
C ALA A 276 -18.05 23.62 -16.62
N LEU A 277 -17.99 22.48 -17.30
CA LEU A 277 -18.07 21.15 -16.66
C LEU A 277 -17.06 20.96 -15.52
N SER A 278 -15.88 21.57 -15.61
CA SER A 278 -14.86 21.50 -14.55
C SER A 278 -15.27 22.13 -13.22
N LEU A 279 -16.25 23.04 -13.22
CA LEU A 279 -16.82 23.63 -12.01
C LEU A 279 -18.13 22.94 -11.63
N ARG A 280 -19.11 22.91 -12.54
CA ARG A 280 -20.46 22.42 -12.20
C ARG A 280 -20.54 20.92 -11.95
N SER A 281 -19.53 20.15 -12.39
CA SER A 281 -19.49 18.70 -12.20
C SER A 281 -18.54 18.26 -11.07
N MET A 282 -18.06 19.19 -10.22
CA MET A 282 -17.17 18.86 -9.09
C MET A 282 -17.73 17.74 -8.19
N PRO A 283 -19.00 17.79 -7.70
CA PRO A 283 -19.55 16.70 -6.89
C PRO A 283 -19.47 15.34 -7.59
N GLN A 284 -19.73 15.29 -8.90
CA GLN A 284 -19.74 14.07 -9.69
C GLN A 284 -18.34 13.50 -9.84
N VAL A 285 -17.37 14.35 -10.17
CA VAL A 285 -15.98 13.93 -10.42
C VAL A 285 -15.30 13.56 -9.10
N HIS A 286 -15.33 14.44 -8.10
CA HIS A 286 -14.71 14.17 -6.80
C HIS A 286 -15.42 13.03 -6.07
N GLY A 287 -16.75 12.97 -6.19
CA GLY A 287 -17.55 11.90 -5.61
C GLY A 287 -17.23 10.53 -6.19
N ALA A 288 -17.06 10.42 -7.50
CA ALA A 288 -16.62 9.18 -8.13
C ALA A 288 -15.23 8.74 -7.66
N CYS A 289 -14.31 9.69 -7.43
CA CYS A 289 -13.01 9.39 -6.83
C CYS A 289 -13.14 8.85 -5.40
N ARG A 290 -14.05 9.40 -4.58
CA ARG A 290 -14.32 8.91 -3.22
C ARG A 290 -14.94 7.52 -3.21
N ASP A 291 -15.87 7.23 -4.13
CA ASP A 291 -16.44 5.89 -4.28
C ASP A 291 -15.35 4.86 -4.66
N GLN A 292 -14.46 5.22 -5.60
CA GLN A 292 -13.34 4.37 -5.98
C GLN A 292 -12.31 4.20 -4.85
N PHE A 293 -12.08 5.25 -4.05
CA PHE A 293 -11.26 5.20 -2.86
C PHE A 293 -11.84 4.24 -1.82
N ALA A 294 -13.15 4.32 -1.53
CA ALA A 294 -13.82 3.43 -0.59
C ALA A 294 -13.72 1.95 -1.03
N HIS A 295 -13.88 1.68 -2.33
CA HIS A 295 -13.65 0.34 -2.88
C HIS A 295 -12.21 -0.13 -2.68
N ALA A 296 -11.22 0.72 -2.98
CA ALA A 296 -9.81 0.39 -2.81
C ALA A 296 -9.45 0.13 -1.34
N ALA A 297 -9.92 0.99 -0.42
CA ALA A 297 -9.74 0.81 1.01
C ALA A 297 -10.30 -0.52 1.50
N GLY A 298 -11.52 -0.89 1.06
CA GLY A 298 -12.11 -2.19 1.38
C GLY A 298 -11.29 -3.38 0.86
N GLN A 299 -10.64 -3.27 -0.31
CA GLN A 299 -9.75 -4.33 -0.80
C GLN A 299 -8.46 -4.45 0.02
N VAL A 300 -7.89 -3.32 0.46
CA VAL A 300 -6.69 -3.32 1.33
C VAL A 300 -7.02 -3.92 2.69
N ASP A 301 -8.17 -3.59 3.29
CA ASP A 301 -8.60 -4.20 4.54
C ASP A 301 -8.83 -5.71 4.40
N VAL A 302 -9.41 -6.16 3.29
CA VAL A 302 -9.55 -7.60 3.00
C VAL A 302 -8.19 -8.29 2.93
N GLU A 303 -7.21 -7.70 2.25
CA GLU A 303 -5.86 -8.26 2.14
C GLU A 303 -5.11 -8.23 3.48
N LEU A 304 -5.28 -7.17 4.27
CA LEU A 304 -4.69 -7.05 5.61
C LEU A 304 -5.21 -8.14 6.57
N ASN A 305 -6.45 -8.58 6.38
CA ASN A 305 -7.08 -9.67 7.13
C ASN A 305 -6.90 -11.06 6.48
N ALA A 306 -6.07 -11.18 5.43
CA ALA A 306 -5.83 -12.44 4.73
C ALA A 306 -4.53 -13.11 5.18
N CYS A 307 -4.49 -14.44 5.06
CA CYS A 307 -3.25 -15.22 5.17
C CYS A 307 -2.60 -15.34 3.79
N THR A 308 -1.46 -14.69 3.58
CA THR A 308 -0.84 -14.55 2.25
C THR A 308 0.45 -15.36 2.10
N ASP A 309 0.88 -16.02 3.17
CA ASP A 309 2.04 -16.91 3.18
C ASP A 309 1.80 -18.20 2.36
N ASN A 310 2.88 -18.83 1.92
CA ASN A 310 2.87 -20.11 1.22
C ASN A 310 4.13 -20.97 1.52
N PRO A 311 3.97 -22.18 2.04
CA PRO A 311 2.70 -22.85 2.26
C PRO A 311 2.03 -22.39 3.56
N LEU A 312 0.70 -22.55 3.62
CA LEU A 312 -0.06 -22.29 4.84
C LEU A 312 -0.08 -23.52 5.75
N ILE A 313 0.12 -23.26 7.03
CA ILE A 313 0.05 -24.26 8.10
C ILE A 313 -1.39 -24.36 8.59
N LEU A 314 -1.99 -25.52 8.35
CA LEU A 314 -3.34 -25.86 8.77
C LEU A 314 -3.30 -27.01 9.78
N GLY A 315 -4.28 -27.06 10.67
CA GLY A 315 -4.38 -28.07 11.73
C GLY A 315 -4.73 -27.45 13.07
N ARG A 316 -5.06 -28.32 14.03
CA ARG A 316 -5.16 -27.98 15.45
C ARG A 316 -4.58 -29.14 16.26
N TRP A 317 -3.87 -28.78 17.32
CA TRP A 317 -3.56 -29.71 18.41
C TRP A 317 -4.77 -29.83 19.30
N ILE A 318 -5.32 -31.03 19.46
CA ILE A 318 -6.44 -31.30 20.36
C ILE A 318 -6.02 -32.45 21.27
N ALA A 319 -5.96 -32.21 22.59
CA ALA A 319 -5.74 -33.24 23.61
C ALA A 319 -4.52 -34.16 23.37
N GLY A 320 -3.38 -33.60 22.92
CA GLY A 320 -2.14 -34.37 22.70
C GLY A 320 -2.06 -35.10 21.35
N GLU A 321 -3.12 -35.05 20.54
CA GLU A 321 -3.12 -35.60 19.17
C GLU A 321 -3.22 -34.48 18.12
N TRP A 322 -2.40 -34.57 17.09
CA TRP A 322 -2.50 -33.72 15.91
C TRP A 322 -3.59 -34.26 14.98
N SER A 323 -4.66 -33.49 14.76
CA SER A 323 -5.65 -33.81 13.73
C SER A 323 -5.10 -33.44 12.35
N PRO A 324 -4.86 -34.41 11.43
CA PRO A 324 -4.24 -34.13 10.16
C PRO A 324 -5.16 -33.29 9.25
N ARG A 325 -4.90 -31.99 9.15
CA ARG A 325 -5.27 -31.24 7.95
C ARG A 325 -3.98 -30.81 7.28
N ARG A 326 -3.77 -31.32 6.06
CA ARG A 326 -2.56 -31.18 5.23
C ARG A 326 -2.03 -29.73 5.23
N ILE A 327 -0.70 -29.57 5.20
CA ILE A 327 -0.08 -28.37 4.61
C ILE A 327 -0.72 -28.16 3.25
N ARG A 328 -1.28 -26.98 3.01
CA ARG A 328 -1.82 -26.62 1.72
C ARG A 328 -0.96 -25.53 1.12
N THR A 329 -0.45 -25.81 -0.08
CA THR A 329 0.02 -24.78 -0.97
C THR A 329 -1.18 -23.91 -1.35
N ALA A 330 -1.15 -22.66 -0.92
CA ALA A 330 -2.07 -21.65 -1.44
C ALA A 330 -1.51 -21.19 -2.79
N SER A 331 -2.37 -20.99 -3.78
CA SER A 331 -1.93 -20.45 -5.07
C SER A 331 -1.30 -19.07 -4.86
N ARG A 332 -0.01 -18.92 -5.22
CA ARG A 332 0.82 -17.69 -5.14
C ARG A 332 0.22 -16.45 -5.85
N TRP A 333 -0.88 -16.60 -6.56
CA TRP A 333 -1.44 -15.63 -7.51
C TRP A 333 -2.53 -14.72 -6.92
N LEU A 334 -2.34 -14.21 -5.70
CA LEU A 334 -3.19 -13.11 -5.19
C LEU A 334 -2.80 -11.75 -5.78
N TRP A 335 -1.55 -11.60 -6.28
CA TRP A 335 -1.09 -10.35 -6.89
C TRP A 335 -1.90 -9.89 -8.12
N PRO A 336 -2.18 -10.73 -9.14
CA PRO A 336 -3.08 -10.32 -10.21
C PRO A 336 -4.43 -9.95 -9.62
N ALA A 337 -4.97 -10.70 -8.67
CA ALA A 337 -6.29 -10.46 -8.11
C ALA A 337 -6.41 -9.08 -7.45
N ILE A 338 -5.41 -8.58 -6.70
CA ILE A 338 -5.47 -7.24 -6.09
C ILE A 338 -5.37 -6.15 -7.16
N CYS A 339 -4.40 -6.21 -8.07
CA CYS A 339 -4.29 -5.23 -9.17
C CYS A 339 -5.55 -5.24 -10.07
N TRP A 340 -6.14 -6.41 -10.31
CA TRP A 340 -7.39 -6.58 -11.07
C TRP A 340 -8.63 -6.12 -10.28
N ARG A 341 -8.70 -6.42 -8.98
CA ARG A 341 -9.80 -6.03 -8.07
C ARG A 341 -9.80 -4.53 -7.80
N LEU A 342 -8.63 -3.91 -7.71
CA LEU A 342 -8.49 -2.47 -7.59
C LEU A 342 -8.89 -1.75 -8.88
N ARG A 343 -9.00 -2.45 -10.03
CA ARG A 343 -9.18 -1.85 -11.37
C ARG A 343 -8.30 -0.61 -11.56
N TRP A 344 -7.11 -0.64 -10.98
CA TRP A 344 -6.13 0.41 -11.18
C TRP A 344 -5.65 0.26 -12.63
N PRO A 345 -5.86 1.24 -13.53
CA PRO A 345 -5.49 1.06 -14.91
C PRO A 345 -3.97 0.84 -14.97
N SER A 346 -3.56 -0.37 -15.32
CA SER A 346 -2.15 -0.78 -15.48
C SER A 346 -1.46 -0.07 -16.66
N SER A 347 -2.13 0.90 -17.28
CA SER A 347 -1.65 1.73 -18.38
C SER A 347 -1.73 3.23 -18.12
N ALA A 348 -2.12 3.68 -16.92
CA ALA A 348 -2.08 5.09 -16.56
C ALA A 348 -0.79 5.39 -15.78
N PRO A 349 0.03 6.38 -16.16
CA PRO A 349 0.99 6.96 -15.23
C PRO A 349 0.22 7.38 -13.97
N LEU A 350 0.86 7.33 -12.79
CA LEU A 350 0.34 7.81 -11.50
C LEU A 350 -0.80 8.83 -11.71
N PRO A 351 -2.02 8.58 -11.20
CA PRO A 351 -3.14 9.50 -11.38
C PRO A 351 -2.84 10.91 -10.87
N SER A 352 -1.80 11.12 -10.06
CA SER A 352 -1.31 12.46 -9.77
C SER A 352 -1.11 13.30 -11.05
N GLY A 353 -0.57 12.77 -12.14
CA GLY A 353 -0.28 13.55 -13.36
C GLY A 353 -1.50 13.96 -14.19
N VAL A 354 -2.50 13.09 -14.35
CA VAL A 354 -3.71 13.39 -15.14
C VAL A 354 -4.68 14.26 -14.35
N TRP A 355 -4.74 14.08 -13.03
CA TRP A 355 -5.68 14.74 -12.14
C TRP A 355 -5.15 16.08 -11.63
N ILE A 356 -3.86 16.19 -11.27
CA ILE A 356 -3.17 17.49 -11.15
C ILE A 356 -3.20 18.18 -12.51
N GLY A 357 -3.06 17.46 -13.63
CA GLY A 357 -3.21 18.02 -14.98
C GLY A 357 -4.59 18.66 -15.23
N TRP A 358 -5.67 18.08 -14.70
CA TRP A 358 -7.03 18.64 -14.80
C TRP A 358 -7.24 19.85 -13.86
N LEU A 359 -6.75 19.77 -12.63
CA LEU A 359 -6.78 20.87 -11.65
C LEU A 359 -5.88 22.06 -12.08
N THR A 360 -4.68 21.78 -12.60
CA THR A 360 -3.74 22.79 -13.12
C THR A 360 -4.21 23.37 -14.45
N ARG A 361 -4.83 22.60 -15.36
CA ARG A 361 -5.45 23.17 -16.58
C ARG A 361 -6.64 24.06 -16.26
N SER A 362 -7.40 23.77 -15.21
CA SER A 362 -8.45 24.65 -14.69
C SER A 362 -7.88 25.96 -14.12
N SER A 363 -6.72 25.90 -13.45
CA SER A 363 -5.97 27.09 -13.01
C SER A 363 -5.35 27.88 -14.17
N ALA A 364 -4.94 27.21 -15.27
CA ALA A 364 -4.44 27.86 -16.47
C ALA A 364 -5.58 28.52 -17.28
N ALA A 365 -6.79 27.95 -17.24
CA ALA A 365 -7.98 28.60 -17.75
C ALA A 365 -8.31 29.88 -16.95
N CYS A 366 -8.17 29.88 -15.61
CA CYS A 366 -8.31 31.11 -14.80
C CYS A 366 -7.37 32.23 -15.25
N ARG A 367 -6.10 31.92 -15.56
CA ARG A 367 -5.14 32.90 -16.08
C ARG A 367 -5.50 33.44 -17.47
N ARG A 368 -6.22 32.65 -18.28
CA ARG A 368 -6.66 33.05 -19.62
C ARG A 368 -7.94 33.89 -19.61
N PHE A 369 -8.78 33.75 -18.59
CA PHE A 369 -10.03 34.51 -18.45
C PHE A 369 -9.89 35.77 -17.57
N GLY A 370 -8.93 35.81 -16.63
CA GLY A 370 -8.68 36.99 -15.78
C GLY A 370 -7.85 38.12 -16.41
N GLY A 371 -7.45 37.98 -17.68
CA GLY A 371 -6.47 38.84 -18.34
C GLY A 371 -6.97 39.73 -19.48
N LYS A 372 -8.26 40.08 -19.53
CA LYS A 372 -8.78 41.08 -20.49
C LYS A 372 -9.86 41.97 -19.87
N ALA A 373 -9.44 42.87 -19.00
CA ALA A 373 -10.11 44.15 -18.86
C ALA A 373 -9.39 45.15 -19.79
N GLY A 374 -10.05 45.52 -20.90
CA GLY A 374 -9.60 46.56 -21.82
C GLY A 374 -8.78 46.06 -23.02
N GLY A 375 -9.38 46.06 -24.22
CA GLY A 375 -8.68 45.89 -25.49
C GLY A 375 -9.55 45.28 -26.59
N GLU A 376 -9.79 46.05 -27.64
CA GLU A 376 -10.62 45.75 -28.81
C GLU A 376 -10.28 44.39 -29.48
N PHE A 377 -11.32 43.71 -29.96
CA PHE A 377 -11.21 42.50 -30.78
C PHE A 377 -10.72 42.87 -32.20
N ARG A 378 -9.69 42.17 -32.70
CA ARG A 378 -9.39 42.03 -34.13
C ARG A 378 -9.43 40.55 -34.50
N ASP A 379 -9.96 40.26 -35.69
CA ASP A 379 -10.48 38.96 -36.17
C ASP A 379 -9.43 37.89 -36.57
N ASP A 380 -8.16 37.98 -36.15
CA ASP A 380 -7.10 37.12 -36.72
C ASP A 380 -6.64 35.91 -35.87
N ASP A 381 -7.20 35.66 -34.68
CA ASP A 381 -6.70 34.58 -33.79
C ASP A 381 -7.37 33.19 -33.98
N CYS A 382 -8.05 32.97 -35.10
CA CYS A 382 -8.70 31.69 -35.41
C CYS A 382 -7.85 30.80 -36.34
N ALA A 383 -6.70 30.33 -35.86
CA ALA A 383 -5.98 29.24 -36.50
C ALA A 383 -5.23 28.38 -35.47
N VAL A 384 -5.71 27.16 -35.24
CA VAL A 384 -4.94 25.89 -35.31
C VAL A 384 -5.91 24.74 -34.98
N ARG A 385 -6.42 24.09 -36.04
CA ARG A 385 -6.89 22.71 -36.04
C ARG A 385 -6.12 21.97 -37.13
N ARG A 386 -5.78 20.69 -36.85
CA ARG A 386 -5.13 19.65 -37.69
C ARG A 386 -3.59 19.69 -37.62
N GLY A 387 -2.87 18.59 -37.38
CA GLY A 387 -3.28 17.20 -37.22
C GLY A 387 -2.11 16.32 -36.79
N LEU A 388 -2.42 15.15 -36.25
CA LEU A 388 -1.48 14.06 -36.03
C LEU A 388 -2.23 12.75 -36.26
N ALA A 389 -2.16 12.24 -37.48
CA ALA A 389 -2.36 10.83 -37.77
C ALA A 389 -1.67 10.46 -39.10
N VAL A 390 -0.86 9.39 -39.02
CA VAL A 390 -0.43 8.49 -40.10
C VAL A 390 0.69 8.98 -41.03
N ARG A 391 1.89 8.39 -40.88
CA ARG A 391 2.56 7.50 -41.88
C ARG A 391 4.02 7.22 -41.47
N GLY A 392 4.46 5.97 -41.66
CA GLY A 392 5.86 5.62 -41.43
C GLY A 392 6.21 4.12 -41.29
N LYS A 393 5.44 3.20 -41.88
CA LYS A 393 5.94 1.84 -42.20
C LYS A 393 6.04 1.72 -43.72
N GLN A 394 7.14 1.10 -44.16
CA GLN A 394 7.54 0.69 -45.52
C GLN A 394 8.57 1.56 -46.24
N ALA A 395 9.83 1.12 -46.14
CA ALA A 395 10.69 0.94 -47.30
C ALA A 395 11.64 -0.24 -47.00
N ALA A 396 11.34 -1.39 -47.58
CA ALA A 396 12.28 -2.50 -47.73
C ALA A 396 12.82 -2.45 -49.16
N GLY A 397 14.12 -2.69 -49.34
CA GLY A 397 14.66 -3.16 -50.63
C GLY A 397 15.87 -2.39 -51.18
N ALA A 398 16.99 -3.11 -51.21
CA ALA A 398 18.10 -3.03 -52.17
C ALA A 398 19.16 -1.91 -52.04
N ALA A 399 20.31 -2.27 -51.46
CA ALA A 399 21.60 -2.14 -52.14
C ALA A 399 22.60 -3.15 -51.52
N ARG A 400 23.21 -3.94 -52.40
CA ARG A 400 24.22 -4.97 -52.13
C ARG A 400 25.62 -4.32 -52.08
N GLY A 401 26.50 -4.90 -51.27
CA GLY A 401 27.88 -5.21 -51.68
C GLY A 401 28.93 -4.11 -51.53
N ALA A 402 29.94 -4.40 -50.71
CA ALA A 402 31.38 -4.38 -51.03
C ALA A 402 32.24 -3.91 -49.84
N ARG A 403 33.13 -4.85 -49.44
CA ARG A 403 34.32 -4.77 -48.57
C ARG A 403 34.12 -4.88 -47.06
#